data_AF-A0A5B1CPM7-F1
#
_entry.id   AF-A0A5B1CPM7-F1
#
_cell.length_a   1.000
_cell.length_b   1.000
_cell.length_c   1.000
_cell.angle_alpha   90.00
_cell.angle_beta   90.00
_cell.angle_gamma   90.00
#
_symmetry.space_group_name_H-M   'P 1'
#
loop_
_entity.id
_entity.type
_entity.pdbx_description
1 polymer ?
#
loop_
_entity_poly.entity_id
_entity_poly.type
_entity_poly.pdbx_seq_one_letter_code
_entity_poly.pdbx_strand_id
1 'polypeptide(L)'
;MSQSISVMLLGGLIRMLQGFAAAAPTLLVGLLIASILRYYLGSTGTRRLFGGESLRSLPQSWLVGMLLPVCSIGVLPILFEMRRAKVKPGAMSAFALSAPLFNPLSLLYGLTLSRPLVIILFALGSLVVVTTLGLIWDALSKMAEQKTLVTDEEETNPDHLIGLRRVFATVVHFARETTGTTMLITVAALSGLALLAAVLPYGAMQHEVERDDWWAPLKMLFVAVPVYATPMLAMSQMGMMFQHANSPGASFTLLILGAGMNFATPVWFGRNYGWKAASLWLASLLVIVLGLSYAINKPLVPPGVEPAGHTHAFDIYANPLSDYHSLNLQTVRDTVSKELDVSVVASLVVLGIVVAAGLVFRLLKINETSLIQNAKAGSFASSLQNEDAKPRSGLDVVVPPGVIGATMLAGLVALSVVACYAYYPSPSECLEEIGAARAECLSAANSGQVEHALFWLPIWEDWSRRLEVGTFLRTGQVRPYQRMQGYLIRKKLENLEHELEHDPFEPDETKRVVRDILATNSRWVSSFRASK
;
A
#
# COMPACT_ATOMS: atom_id res chain seq x y z
N MET A 1 -12.63 0.51 -29.97
CA MET A 1 -11.65 -0.25 -30.78
C MET A 1 -11.33 -1.54 -30.06
N SER A 2 -11.42 -2.71 -30.69
CA SER A 2 -11.10 -3.99 -30.07
C SER A 2 -9.59 -4.19 -30.05
N GLN A 3 -8.94 -4.06 -28.89
CA GLN A 3 -7.54 -4.42 -28.72
C GLN A 3 -7.32 -5.89 -29.11
N SER A 4 -6.18 -6.21 -29.70
CA SER A 4 -5.84 -7.62 -29.96
C SER A 4 -5.72 -8.38 -28.64
N ILE A 5 -6.16 -9.64 -28.62
CA ILE A 5 -6.10 -10.50 -27.42
C ILE A 5 -4.65 -10.58 -26.88
N SER A 6 -3.66 -10.57 -27.77
CA SER A 6 -2.24 -10.57 -27.41
C SER A 6 -1.82 -9.30 -26.66
N VAL A 7 -2.30 -8.12 -27.07
CA VAL A 7 -2.07 -6.84 -26.36
C VAL A 7 -2.73 -6.86 -24.98
N MET A 8 -3.96 -7.39 -24.88
CA MET A 8 -4.68 -7.51 -23.61
C MET A 8 -3.94 -8.41 -22.61
N LEU A 9 -3.50 -9.60 -23.06
CA LEU A 9 -2.78 -10.55 -22.21
C LEU A 9 -1.39 -10.04 -21.81
N LEU A 10 -0.66 -9.42 -22.74
CA LEU A 10 0.67 -8.88 -22.45
C LEU A 10 0.60 -7.68 -21.50
N GLY A 11 -0.36 -6.77 -21.71
CA GLY A 11 -0.64 -5.67 -20.80
C GLY A 11 -1.00 -6.15 -19.40
N GLY A 12 -1.87 -7.16 -19.31
CA GLY A 12 -2.21 -7.82 -18.05
C GLY A 12 -1.00 -8.43 -17.32
N LEU A 13 -0.11 -9.10 -18.06
CA LEU A 13 1.13 -9.64 -17.50
C LEU A 13 2.06 -8.53 -16.99
N ILE A 14 2.24 -7.45 -17.74
CA ILE A 14 3.06 -6.31 -17.32
C ILE A 14 2.54 -5.72 -16.00
N ARG A 15 1.23 -5.45 -15.91
CA ARG A 15 0.63 -4.90 -14.68
C ARG A 15 0.74 -5.87 -13.50
N MET A 16 0.59 -7.17 -13.74
CA MET A 16 0.79 -8.18 -12.70
C MET A 16 2.24 -8.20 -12.17
N LEU A 17 3.24 -8.08 -13.06
CA LEU A 17 4.66 -8.02 -12.68
C LEU A 17 5.00 -6.73 -11.93
N GLN A 18 4.52 -5.58 -12.40
CA GLN A 18 4.66 -4.30 -11.70
C GLN A 18 4.02 -4.35 -10.31
N GLY A 19 2.79 -4.88 -10.22
CA GLY A 19 2.10 -5.06 -8.95
C GLY A 19 2.85 -5.99 -7.99
N PHE A 20 3.43 -7.08 -8.48
CA PHE A 20 4.25 -7.98 -7.67
C PHE A 20 5.52 -7.29 -7.15
N ALA A 21 6.23 -6.55 -8.01
CA ALA A 21 7.40 -5.79 -7.64
C ALA A 21 7.07 -4.75 -6.55
N ALA A 22 6.01 -3.96 -6.76
CA ALA A 22 5.55 -2.96 -5.80
C ALA A 22 5.08 -3.59 -4.46
N ALA A 23 4.54 -4.80 -4.49
CA ALA A 23 4.08 -5.51 -3.29
C ALA A 23 5.23 -6.13 -2.46
N ALA A 24 6.37 -6.46 -3.08
CA ALA A 24 7.43 -7.24 -2.46
C ALA A 24 7.95 -6.67 -1.11
N PRO A 25 8.24 -5.36 -0.97
CA PRO A 25 8.70 -4.80 0.32
C PRO A 25 7.66 -5.00 1.42
N THR A 26 6.38 -4.74 1.12
CA THR A 26 5.29 -4.84 2.08
C THR A 26 4.92 -6.28 2.43
N LEU A 27 5.10 -7.21 1.49
CA LEU A 27 4.91 -8.65 1.74
C LEU A 27 5.96 -9.15 2.75
N LEU A 28 7.23 -8.76 2.58
CA LEU A 28 8.29 -9.07 3.55
C LEU A 28 7.97 -8.51 4.94
N VAL A 29 7.53 -7.26 5.02
CA VAL A 29 7.10 -6.65 6.30
C VAL A 29 5.91 -7.41 6.91
N GLY A 30 4.93 -7.79 6.09
CA GLY A 30 3.77 -8.58 6.51
C GLY A 30 4.14 -9.93 7.12
N LEU A 31 5.04 -10.67 6.45
CA LEU A 31 5.59 -11.95 6.92
C LEU A 31 6.38 -11.79 8.23
N LEU A 32 7.10 -10.67 8.37
CA LEU A 32 7.86 -10.36 9.58
C LEU A 32 6.91 -10.11 10.75
N ILE A 33 5.89 -9.28 10.53
CA ILE A 33 4.86 -9.01 11.55
C ILE A 33 4.13 -10.29 11.93
N ALA A 34 3.72 -11.11 10.95
CA ALA A 34 3.10 -12.41 11.23
C ALA A 34 3.99 -13.29 12.11
N SER A 35 5.29 -13.35 11.83
CA SER A 35 6.24 -14.12 12.64
C SER A 35 6.44 -13.53 14.05
N ILE A 36 6.39 -12.20 14.19
CA ILE A 36 6.38 -11.50 15.49
C ILE A 36 5.11 -11.85 16.27
N LEU A 37 3.94 -11.84 15.63
CA LEU A 37 2.69 -12.21 16.29
C LEU A 37 2.74 -13.67 16.78
N ARG A 38 3.21 -14.58 15.93
CA ARG A 38 3.30 -16.02 16.23
C ARG A 38 4.24 -16.34 17.40
N TYR A 39 5.49 -15.90 17.31
CA TYR A 39 6.55 -16.29 18.25
C TYR A 39 6.76 -15.31 19.38
N TYR A 40 6.34 -14.05 19.23
CA TYR A 40 6.61 -12.99 20.20
C TYR A 40 5.42 -12.59 21.05
N LEU A 41 4.28 -12.29 20.42
CA LEU A 41 3.06 -12.01 21.17
C LEU A 41 2.32 -13.28 21.60
N GLY A 42 2.36 -14.34 20.79
CA GLY A 42 1.53 -15.52 20.95
C GLY A 42 0.05 -15.21 20.78
N SER A 43 -0.81 -16.21 20.98
CA SER A 43 -2.26 -16.06 20.77
C SER A 43 -2.89 -15.02 21.73
N THR A 44 -2.53 -15.07 23.01
CA THR A 44 -3.06 -14.16 24.04
C THR A 44 -2.61 -12.72 23.81
N GLY A 45 -1.32 -12.51 23.50
CA GLY A 45 -0.78 -11.18 23.22
C GLY A 45 -1.39 -10.59 21.94
N THR A 46 -1.55 -11.40 20.91
CA THR A 46 -2.17 -11.00 19.64
C THR A 46 -3.63 -10.60 19.87
N ARG A 47 -4.43 -11.41 20.57
CA ARG A 47 -5.83 -11.08 20.91
C ARG A 47 -5.93 -9.78 21.72
N ARG A 48 -4.99 -9.53 22.65
CA ARG A 48 -4.94 -8.28 23.42
C ARG A 48 -4.55 -7.07 22.56
N LEU A 49 -3.61 -7.22 21.63
CA LEU A 49 -3.18 -6.17 20.71
C LEU A 49 -4.33 -5.67 19.83
N PHE A 50 -5.23 -6.58 19.42
CA PHE A 50 -6.41 -6.26 18.59
C PHE A 50 -7.71 -6.05 19.42
N GLY A 51 -7.59 -5.77 20.71
CA GLY A 51 -8.69 -5.30 21.58
C GLY A 51 -9.64 -6.37 22.14
N GLY A 52 -9.25 -7.64 22.02
CA GLY A 52 -9.88 -8.77 22.70
C GLY A 52 -11.34 -8.99 22.34
N GLU A 53 -12.16 -9.28 23.35
CA GLU A 53 -13.59 -9.57 23.19
C GLU A 53 -14.51 -8.35 23.20
N SER A 54 -13.96 -7.14 23.33
CA SER A 54 -14.78 -5.93 23.47
C SER A 54 -15.10 -5.28 22.13
N LEU A 55 -16.10 -4.40 22.08
CA LEU A 55 -16.37 -3.54 20.91
C LEU A 55 -15.21 -2.57 20.62
N ARG A 56 -14.31 -2.34 21.59
CA ARG A 56 -13.09 -1.54 21.38
C ARG A 56 -12.12 -2.20 20.42
N SER A 57 -12.28 -3.49 20.14
CA SER A 57 -11.47 -4.24 19.15
C SER A 57 -11.55 -3.64 17.74
N LEU A 58 -12.66 -3.03 17.34
CA LEU A 58 -12.83 -2.43 16.01
C LEU A 58 -11.96 -1.18 15.83
N PRO A 59 -12.13 -0.10 16.62
CA PRO A 59 -11.29 1.10 16.49
C PRO A 59 -9.82 0.81 16.83
N GLN A 60 -9.55 -0.13 17.73
CA GLN A 60 -8.17 -0.52 18.05
C GLN A 60 -7.50 -1.24 16.87
N SER A 61 -8.19 -2.17 16.21
CA SER A 61 -7.67 -2.85 15.02
C SER A 61 -7.51 -1.90 13.84
N TRP A 62 -8.42 -0.94 13.69
CA TRP A 62 -8.30 0.14 12.71
C TRP A 62 -7.01 0.94 12.92
N LEU A 63 -6.76 1.39 14.16
CA LEU A 63 -5.58 2.18 14.52
C LEU A 63 -4.29 1.39 14.36
N VAL A 64 -4.25 0.13 14.80
CA VAL A 64 -3.09 -0.76 14.59
C VAL A 64 -2.80 -0.92 13.10
N GLY A 65 -3.84 -1.07 12.27
CA GLY A 65 -3.70 -1.09 10.83
C GLY A 65 -3.01 0.18 10.30
N MET A 66 -3.53 1.36 10.64
CA MET A 66 -2.98 2.64 10.15
C MET A 66 -1.52 2.90 10.53
N LEU A 67 -1.03 2.27 11.60
CA LEU A 67 0.34 2.44 12.08
C LEU A 67 1.32 1.49 11.40
N LEU A 68 0.87 0.35 10.88
CA LEU A 68 1.74 -0.66 10.31
C LEU A 68 2.00 -0.37 8.82
N PRO A 69 3.27 -0.38 8.36
CA PRO A 69 3.63 -0.11 6.97
C PRO A 69 3.41 -1.34 6.08
N VAL A 70 2.16 -1.78 5.98
CA VAL A 70 1.75 -2.93 5.15
C VAL A 70 0.74 -2.50 4.08
N CYS A 71 0.61 -3.29 3.02
CA CYS A 71 -0.46 -3.12 2.02
C CYS A 71 -1.43 -4.31 2.08
N SER A 72 -2.45 -4.33 1.22
CA SER A 72 -3.48 -5.37 1.23
C SER A 72 -2.91 -6.78 0.96
N ILE A 73 -1.78 -6.91 0.24
CA ILE A 73 -1.05 -8.18 0.09
C ILE A 73 -0.25 -8.53 1.36
N GLY A 74 0.45 -7.55 1.95
CA GLY A 74 1.23 -7.75 3.18
C GLY A 74 0.37 -8.07 4.41
N VAL A 75 -0.92 -7.74 4.39
CA VAL A 75 -1.86 -8.06 5.46
C VAL A 75 -2.24 -9.55 5.49
N LEU A 76 -2.12 -10.29 4.38
CA LEU A 76 -2.57 -11.69 4.30
C LEU A 76 -1.83 -12.63 5.28
N PRO A 77 -0.49 -12.65 5.37
CA PRO A 77 0.23 -13.37 6.43
C PRO A 77 -0.25 -13.04 7.84
N ILE A 78 -0.54 -11.76 8.10
CA ILE A 78 -0.98 -11.28 9.41
C ILE A 78 -2.39 -11.82 9.71
N LEU A 79 -3.28 -11.86 8.71
CA LEU A 79 -4.62 -12.44 8.87
C LEU A 79 -4.60 -13.94 9.21
N PHE A 80 -3.68 -14.71 8.62
CA PHE A 80 -3.50 -16.12 9.01
C PHE A 80 -3.14 -16.25 10.50
N GLU A 81 -2.22 -15.43 11.00
CA GLU A 81 -1.82 -15.46 12.40
C GLU A 81 -2.89 -14.90 13.34
N MET A 82 -3.64 -13.87 12.92
CA MET A 82 -4.81 -13.39 13.66
C MET A 82 -5.89 -14.47 13.77
N ARG A 83 -6.12 -15.25 12.70
CA ARG A 83 -7.07 -16.37 12.73
C ARG A 83 -6.60 -17.46 13.68
N ARG A 84 -5.31 -17.84 13.61
CA ARG A 84 -4.68 -18.79 14.52
C ARG A 84 -4.80 -18.35 15.98
N ALA A 85 -4.60 -17.06 16.24
CA ALA A 85 -4.77 -16.46 17.56
C ALA A 85 -6.24 -16.29 18.01
N LYS A 86 -7.21 -16.74 17.20
CA LYS A 86 -8.66 -16.62 17.45
C LYS A 86 -9.10 -15.17 17.71
N VAL A 87 -8.53 -14.21 16.96
CA VAL A 87 -8.98 -12.82 16.96
C VAL A 87 -10.40 -12.75 16.37
N LYS A 88 -11.22 -11.83 16.89
CA LYS A 88 -12.59 -11.64 16.43
C LYS A 88 -12.66 -11.41 14.92
N PRO A 89 -13.61 -12.04 14.21
CA PRO A 89 -13.75 -11.85 12.78
C PRO A 89 -13.93 -10.38 12.41
N GLY A 90 -14.70 -9.60 13.18
CA GLY A 90 -14.91 -8.16 12.94
C GLY A 90 -13.62 -7.36 13.06
N ALA A 91 -12.84 -7.61 14.11
CA ALA A 91 -11.51 -7.01 14.33
C ALA A 91 -10.53 -7.37 13.20
N MET A 92 -10.54 -8.62 12.73
CA MET A 92 -9.76 -9.05 11.57
C MET A 92 -10.14 -8.29 10.31
N SER A 93 -11.44 -8.12 10.04
CA SER A 93 -11.91 -7.33 8.89
C SER A 93 -11.53 -5.85 8.99
N ALA A 94 -11.59 -5.28 10.20
CA ALA A 94 -11.27 -3.89 10.42
C ALA A 94 -9.78 -3.62 10.20
N PHE A 95 -8.92 -4.50 10.69
CA PHE A 95 -7.49 -4.48 10.40
C PHE A 95 -7.20 -4.69 8.91
N ALA A 96 -7.84 -5.70 8.29
CA ALA A 96 -7.64 -6.05 6.89
C ALA A 96 -7.84 -4.86 5.95
N LEU A 97 -8.93 -4.13 6.19
CA LEU A 97 -9.33 -3.01 5.36
C LEU A 97 -8.59 -1.73 5.72
N SER A 98 -8.19 -1.49 6.98
CA SER A 98 -7.59 -0.22 7.39
C SER A 98 -6.09 -0.14 7.16
N ALA A 99 -5.37 -1.24 7.34
CA ALA A 99 -3.92 -1.28 7.27
C ALA A 99 -3.33 -0.75 5.95
N PRO A 100 -3.92 -1.04 4.78
CA PRO A 100 -3.40 -0.50 3.52
C PRO A 100 -3.94 0.89 3.16
N LEU A 101 -4.88 1.48 3.91
CA LEU A 101 -5.46 2.78 3.55
C LEU A 101 -4.50 3.93 3.84
N PHE A 102 -3.92 3.90 5.03
CA PHE A 102 -3.08 4.96 5.54
C PHE A 102 -1.83 4.31 6.13
N ASN A 103 -0.68 4.61 5.56
CA ASN A 103 0.58 4.43 6.25
C ASN A 103 1.23 5.81 6.44
N PRO A 104 2.19 5.97 7.36
CA PRO A 104 2.80 7.27 7.62
C PRO A 104 3.37 7.95 6.35
N LEU A 105 3.95 7.16 5.44
CA LEU A 105 4.50 7.65 4.18
C LEU A 105 3.45 8.22 3.23
N SER A 106 2.36 7.48 2.99
CA SER A 106 1.28 7.82 2.08
C SER A 106 0.40 8.92 2.62
N LEU A 107 0.23 8.99 3.94
CA LEU A 107 -0.49 10.07 4.61
C LEU A 107 0.27 11.41 4.45
N LEU A 108 1.59 11.41 4.64
CA LEU A 108 2.42 12.59 4.41
C LEU A 108 2.39 13.03 2.93
N TYR A 109 2.40 12.08 2.01
CA TYR A 109 2.23 12.37 0.58
C TYR A 109 0.87 12.99 0.30
N GLY A 110 -0.21 12.36 0.76
CA GLY A 110 -1.59 12.83 0.56
C GLY A 110 -1.83 14.23 1.09
N LEU A 111 -1.16 14.62 2.19
CA LEU A 111 -1.23 15.96 2.78
C LEU A 111 -0.67 17.08 1.87
N THR A 112 0.18 16.74 0.90
CA THR A 112 0.65 17.69 -0.11
C THR A 112 -0.28 17.80 -1.30
N LEU A 113 -1.01 16.72 -1.59
CA LEU A 113 -1.91 16.64 -2.74
C LEU A 113 -3.29 17.22 -2.44
N SER A 114 -3.75 17.09 -1.20
CA SER A 114 -5.12 17.42 -0.81
C SER A 114 -5.16 18.28 0.45
N ARG A 115 -6.32 18.91 0.70
CA ARG A 115 -6.54 19.71 1.91
C ARG A 115 -6.51 18.76 3.12
N PRO A 116 -5.78 19.07 4.21
CA PRO A 116 -5.70 18.19 5.39
C PRO A 116 -7.05 17.74 5.95
N LEU A 117 -8.06 18.62 5.87
CA LEU A 117 -9.43 18.32 6.26
C LEU A 117 -10.03 17.13 5.50
N VAL A 118 -9.74 16.99 4.21
CA VAL A 118 -10.26 15.89 3.37
C VAL A 118 -9.68 14.56 3.82
N ILE A 119 -8.38 14.50 4.10
CA ILE A 119 -7.71 13.28 4.59
C ILE A 119 -8.25 12.87 5.95
N ILE A 120 -8.46 13.83 6.85
CA ILE A 120 -9.05 13.56 8.17
C ILE A 120 -10.47 12.99 8.00
N LEU A 121 -11.29 13.58 7.11
CA LEU A 121 -12.63 13.06 6.83
C LEU A 121 -12.60 11.68 6.18
N PHE A 122 -11.65 11.40 5.30
CA PHE A 122 -11.47 10.07 4.70
C PHE A 122 -11.01 9.05 5.74
N ALA A 123 -10.12 9.43 6.66
CA ALA A 123 -9.71 8.57 7.78
C ALA A 123 -10.89 8.26 8.70
N LEU A 124 -11.66 9.28 9.11
CA LEU A 124 -12.88 9.08 9.91
C LEU A 124 -13.95 8.28 9.16
N GLY A 125 -14.13 8.53 7.87
CA GLY A 125 -15.01 7.76 7.00
C GLY A 125 -14.60 6.29 6.95
N SER A 126 -13.31 6.01 6.81
CA SER A 126 -12.79 4.64 6.87
C SER A 126 -13.07 3.97 8.21
N LEU A 127 -12.93 4.71 9.33
CA LEU A 127 -13.26 4.21 10.67
C LEU A 127 -14.73 3.83 10.77
N VAL A 128 -15.63 4.66 10.23
CA VAL A 128 -17.08 4.37 10.16
C VAL A 128 -17.35 3.13 9.33
N VAL A 129 -16.72 3.00 8.14
CA VAL A 129 -16.86 1.83 7.26
C VAL A 129 -16.45 0.56 7.99
N VAL A 130 -15.22 0.51 8.51
CA VAL A 130 -14.70 -0.71 9.14
C VAL A 130 -15.41 -1.06 10.43
N THR A 131 -15.86 -0.06 11.20
CA THR A 131 -16.63 -0.29 12.43
C THR A 131 -18.00 -0.85 12.10
N THR A 132 -18.72 -0.24 11.17
CA THR A 132 -20.06 -0.71 10.75
C THR A 132 -19.99 -2.11 10.16
N LEU A 133 -19.02 -2.35 9.27
CA LEU A 133 -18.81 -3.66 8.68
C LEU A 133 -18.41 -4.72 9.71
N GLY A 134 -17.49 -4.37 10.63
CA GLY A 134 -17.05 -5.26 11.70
C GLY A 134 -18.20 -5.64 12.64
N LEU A 135 -19.09 -4.70 12.97
CA LEU A 135 -20.30 -4.97 13.76
C LEU A 135 -21.27 -5.91 13.03
N ILE A 136 -21.51 -5.68 11.75
CA ILE A 136 -22.35 -6.57 10.92
C ILE A 136 -21.73 -7.96 10.88
N TRP A 137 -20.42 -8.05 10.67
CA TRP A 137 -19.71 -9.32 10.57
C TRP A 137 -19.73 -10.10 11.89
N ASP A 138 -19.49 -9.43 13.02
CA ASP A 138 -19.58 -10.05 14.36
C ASP A 138 -21.01 -10.51 14.68
N ALA A 139 -22.03 -9.79 14.21
CA ALA A 139 -23.43 -10.21 14.37
C ALA A 139 -23.75 -11.47 13.53
N LEU A 140 -23.28 -11.51 12.28
CA LEU A 140 -23.45 -12.66 11.39
C LEU A 140 -22.67 -13.89 11.87
N SER A 141 -21.46 -13.70 12.40
CA SER A 141 -20.64 -14.80 12.91
C SER A 141 -21.22 -15.41 14.18
N LYS A 142 -21.76 -14.59 15.10
CA LYS A 142 -22.45 -15.09 16.30
C LYS A 142 -23.63 -16.00 15.97
N MET A 143 -24.40 -15.65 14.93
CA MET A 143 -25.52 -16.48 14.45
C MET A 143 -25.06 -17.81 13.86
N ALA A 144 -23.84 -17.89 13.33
CA ALA A 144 -23.25 -19.10 12.77
C ALA A 144 -22.56 -19.98 13.82
N GLU A 145 -21.85 -19.38 14.79
CA GLU A 145 -21.12 -20.09 15.86
C GLU A 145 -22.05 -20.72 16.92
N GLN A 146 -23.28 -20.22 17.08
CA GLN A 146 -24.27 -20.81 18.00
C GLN A 146 -24.70 -22.25 17.63
N LYS A 147 -24.24 -22.78 16.48
CA LYS A 147 -24.51 -24.14 16.01
C LYS A 147 -23.37 -25.15 16.25
N THR A 148 -22.22 -24.72 16.78
CA THR A 148 -21.07 -25.62 17.01
C THR A 148 -20.39 -25.26 18.33
N LEU A 149 -20.99 -25.72 19.43
CA LEU A 149 -20.30 -25.84 20.71
C LEU A 149 -19.35 -27.04 20.60
N VAL A 150 -18.12 -26.79 20.17
CA VAL A 150 -17.02 -27.72 20.41
C VAL A 150 -16.13 -27.06 21.44
N THR A 151 -15.90 -27.81 22.52
CA THR A 151 -14.95 -27.57 23.58
C THR A 151 -13.58 -27.32 22.96
N ASP A 152 -13.21 -26.05 22.82
CA ASP A 152 -11.88 -25.66 22.41
C ASP A 152 -10.94 -25.91 23.58
N GLU A 153 -10.23 -27.04 23.53
CA GLU A 153 -9.02 -27.23 24.32
C GLU A 153 -8.12 -26.01 24.07
N GLU A 154 -7.67 -25.37 25.14
CA GLU A 154 -6.59 -24.40 25.07
C GLU A 154 -5.40 -25.13 24.43
N GLU A 155 -5.12 -24.85 23.15
CA GLU A 155 -3.86 -25.25 22.55
C GLU A 155 -2.76 -24.72 23.46
N THR A 156 -2.13 -25.65 24.15
CA THR A 156 -1.02 -25.43 25.05
C THR A 156 -0.01 -24.54 24.32
N ASN A 157 0.27 -23.38 24.92
CA ASN A 157 1.33 -22.48 24.47
C ASN A 157 2.54 -23.35 24.10
N PRO A 158 3.00 -23.36 22.84
CA PRO A 158 4.15 -24.18 22.49
C PRO A 158 5.28 -23.74 23.41
N ASP A 159 5.76 -24.71 24.20
CA ASP A 159 6.80 -24.55 25.20
C ASP A 159 7.82 -23.53 24.74
N HIS A 160 8.01 -22.50 25.57
CA HIS A 160 8.70 -21.27 25.25
C HIS A 160 10.07 -21.55 24.60
N LEU A 161 10.11 -21.53 23.26
CA LEU A 161 11.37 -21.42 22.52
C LEU A 161 11.97 -20.07 22.94
N ILE A 162 13.00 -20.12 23.77
CA ILE A 162 13.74 -18.95 24.25
C ILE A 162 15.11 -18.92 23.56
N GLY A 163 15.63 -17.72 23.30
CA GLY A 163 16.96 -17.52 22.71
C GLY A 163 17.03 -17.82 21.20
N LEU A 164 18.18 -18.31 20.74
CA LEU A 164 18.51 -18.46 19.31
C LEU A 164 17.53 -19.38 18.54
N ARG A 165 16.95 -20.37 19.23
CA ARG A 165 15.98 -21.30 18.63
C ARG A 165 14.69 -20.60 18.21
N ARG A 166 14.26 -19.58 18.96
CA ARG A 166 13.10 -18.77 18.61
C ARG A 166 13.35 -17.94 17.36
N VAL A 167 14.56 -17.36 17.27
CA VAL A 167 14.99 -16.61 16.07
C VAL A 167 15.03 -17.55 14.87
N PHE A 168 15.58 -18.75 15.03
CA PHE A 168 15.59 -19.73 13.96
C PHE A 168 14.18 -20.19 13.56
N ALA A 169 13.30 -20.46 14.53
CA ALA A 169 11.90 -20.79 14.26
C ALA A 169 11.17 -19.65 13.54
N THR A 170 11.44 -18.40 13.91
CA THR A 170 10.94 -17.20 13.22
C THR A 170 11.40 -17.17 11.77
N VAL A 171 12.69 -17.42 11.49
CA VAL A 171 13.24 -17.46 10.12
C VAL A 171 12.65 -18.60 9.30
N VAL A 172 12.52 -19.80 9.89
CA VAL A 172 11.94 -20.96 9.22
C VAL A 172 10.47 -20.72 8.89
N HIS A 173 9.69 -20.18 9.82
CA HIS A 173 8.30 -19.81 9.59
C HIS A 173 8.17 -18.77 8.48
N PHE A 174 8.90 -17.65 8.63
CA PHE A 174 8.95 -16.56 7.67
C PHE A 174 9.25 -17.09 6.26
N ALA A 175 10.30 -17.90 6.11
CA ALA A 175 10.72 -18.44 4.82
C ALA A 175 9.71 -19.43 4.24
N ARG A 176 9.16 -20.36 5.05
CA ARG A 176 8.19 -21.34 4.56
C ARG A 176 6.89 -20.69 4.13
N GLU A 177 6.44 -19.67 4.85
CA GLU A 177 5.18 -18.98 4.55
C GLU A 177 5.23 -18.31 3.17
N THR A 178 6.40 -17.87 2.71
CA THR A 178 6.60 -17.33 1.35
C THR A 178 6.37 -18.34 0.22
N THR A 179 6.44 -19.63 0.52
CA THR A 179 6.20 -20.72 -0.45
C THR A 179 4.87 -21.44 -0.19
N GLY A 180 4.11 -20.97 0.80
CA GLY A 180 2.89 -21.57 1.31
C GLY A 180 1.62 -21.06 0.63
N THR A 181 0.52 -21.17 1.37
CA THR A 181 -0.80 -20.68 0.95
C THR A 181 -0.78 -19.17 0.68
N THR A 182 0.04 -18.42 1.43
CA THR A 182 0.23 -16.98 1.23
C THR A 182 0.58 -16.65 -0.22
N MET A 183 1.55 -17.32 -0.85
CA MET A 183 1.96 -17.02 -2.23
C MET A 183 0.85 -17.30 -3.24
N LEU A 184 0.09 -18.39 -3.07
CA LEU A 184 -1.05 -18.71 -3.93
C LEU A 184 -2.14 -17.63 -3.85
N ILE A 185 -2.39 -17.13 -2.65
CA ILE A 185 -3.34 -16.04 -2.43
C ILE A 185 -2.78 -14.73 -2.97
N THR A 186 -1.48 -14.45 -2.86
CA THR A 186 -0.83 -13.28 -3.49
C THR A 186 -1.03 -13.28 -5.01
N VAL A 187 -0.87 -14.43 -5.68
CA VAL A 187 -1.15 -14.55 -7.11
C VAL A 187 -2.62 -14.24 -7.42
N ALA A 188 -3.55 -14.74 -6.59
CA ALA A 188 -4.97 -14.42 -6.72
C ALA A 188 -5.30 -12.93 -6.45
N ALA A 189 -4.53 -12.26 -5.59
CA ALA A 189 -4.65 -10.81 -5.39
C ALA A 189 -4.26 -10.05 -6.67
N LEU A 190 -3.12 -10.42 -7.25
CA LEU A 190 -2.55 -9.76 -8.43
C LEU A 190 -3.31 -10.06 -9.73
N SER A 191 -4.05 -11.17 -9.80
CA SER A 191 -4.88 -11.47 -10.98
C SER A 191 -5.96 -10.42 -11.24
N GLY A 192 -6.35 -9.63 -10.22
CA GLY A 192 -7.25 -8.49 -10.40
C GLY A 192 -6.67 -7.39 -11.30
N LEU A 193 -5.37 -7.09 -11.16
CA LEU A 193 -4.68 -6.16 -12.05
C LEU A 193 -4.58 -6.68 -13.48
N ALA A 194 -4.27 -7.97 -13.63
CA ALA A 194 -4.22 -8.61 -14.95
C ALA A 194 -5.59 -8.56 -15.64
N LEU A 195 -6.67 -8.80 -14.89
CA LEU A 195 -8.04 -8.74 -15.40
C LEU A 195 -8.41 -7.31 -15.82
N LEU A 196 -8.14 -6.31 -14.97
CA LEU A 196 -8.42 -4.92 -15.27
C LEU A 196 -7.69 -4.43 -16.50
N ALA A 197 -6.39 -4.67 -16.58
CA ALA A 197 -5.59 -4.26 -17.72
C ALA A 197 -5.98 -4.97 -19.02
N ALA A 198 -6.53 -6.19 -18.93
CA ALA A 198 -7.11 -6.86 -20.09
C ALA A 198 -8.44 -6.22 -20.51
N VAL A 199 -9.28 -5.77 -19.57
CA VAL A 199 -10.62 -5.23 -19.87
C VAL A 199 -10.61 -3.74 -20.22
N LEU A 200 -9.74 -2.95 -19.59
CA LEU A 200 -9.65 -1.50 -19.74
C LEU A 200 -8.56 -1.14 -20.76
N PRO A 201 -8.95 -0.71 -21.97
CA PRO A 201 -7.96 -0.22 -22.93
C PRO A 201 -7.32 1.08 -22.45
N TYR A 202 -6.18 1.42 -23.05
CA TYR A 202 -5.46 2.65 -22.76
C TYR A 202 -6.39 3.88 -22.87
N GLY A 203 -6.38 4.75 -21.86
CA GLY A 203 -7.20 5.97 -21.82
C GLY A 203 -8.70 5.77 -21.53
N ALA A 204 -9.18 4.55 -21.29
CA ALA A 204 -10.61 4.25 -21.16
C ALA A 204 -11.35 5.00 -20.04
N MET A 205 -10.62 5.51 -19.04
CA MET A 205 -11.18 6.14 -17.86
C MET A 205 -10.99 7.66 -17.80
N GLN A 206 -10.46 8.26 -18.87
CA GLN A 206 -10.09 9.68 -18.86
C GLN A 206 -11.29 10.61 -18.62
N HIS A 207 -12.50 10.26 -19.05
CA HIS A 207 -13.69 11.10 -18.93
C HIS A 207 -14.78 10.53 -18.00
N GLU A 208 -14.50 9.44 -17.29
CA GLU A 208 -15.57 8.63 -16.66
C GLU A 208 -15.89 9.02 -15.21
N VAL A 209 -15.05 9.83 -14.56
CA VAL A 209 -15.12 10.10 -13.11
C VAL A 209 -15.15 11.60 -12.80
N GLU A 210 -15.77 12.36 -13.70
CA GLU A 210 -15.94 13.81 -13.53
C GLU A 210 -16.73 14.15 -12.26
N ARG A 211 -16.53 15.36 -11.75
CA ARG A 211 -17.15 15.83 -10.49
C ARG A 211 -18.67 15.78 -10.49
N ASP A 212 -19.31 16.12 -11.61
CA ASP A 212 -20.77 16.22 -11.70
C ASP A 212 -21.43 14.90 -12.13
N ASP A 213 -20.65 13.86 -12.42
CA ASP A 213 -21.19 12.53 -12.72
C ASP A 213 -21.70 11.86 -11.44
N TRP A 214 -23.02 11.70 -11.36
CA TRP A 214 -23.66 10.96 -10.28
C TRP A 214 -23.25 9.48 -10.25
N TRP A 215 -22.86 8.89 -11.38
CA TRP A 215 -22.43 7.50 -11.45
C TRP A 215 -20.96 7.30 -11.09
N ALA A 216 -20.18 8.37 -10.90
CA ALA A 216 -18.74 8.29 -10.65
C ALA A 216 -18.37 7.34 -9.47
N PRO A 217 -18.99 7.41 -8.27
CA PRO A 217 -18.68 6.46 -7.21
C PRO A 217 -19.00 5.00 -7.57
N LEU A 218 -20.07 4.76 -8.33
CA LEU A 218 -20.45 3.40 -8.75
C LEU A 218 -19.51 2.85 -9.83
N LYS A 219 -19.18 3.66 -10.85
CA LYS A 219 -18.18 3.29 -11.86
C LYS A 219 -16.85 2.97 -11.20
N MET A 220 -16.44 3.81 -10.26
CA MET A 220 -15.21 3.61 -9.50
C MET A 220 -15.26 2.35 -8.64
N LEU A 221 -16.41 1.96 -8.10
CA LEU A 221 -16.57 0.70 -7.38
C LEU A 221 -16.23 -0.51 -8.27
N PHE A 222 -16.72 -0.55 -9.51
CA PHE A 222 -16.44 -1.66 -10.43
C PHE A 222 -14.97 -1.78 -10.79
N VAL A 223 -14.25 -0.65 -10.83
CA VAL A 223 -12.81 -0.62 -11.07
C VAL A 223 -12.03 -0.94 -9.80
N ALA A 224 -12.41 -0.35 -8.66
CA ALA A 224 -11.67 -0.45 -7.41
C ALA A 224 -11.69 -1.85 -6.78
N VAL A 225 -12.75 -2.63 -6.97
CA VAL A 225 -12.84 -4.01 -6.43
C VAL A 225 -11.78 -4.97 -6.99
N PRO A 226 -11.55 -5.03 -8.32
CA PRO A 226 -10.44 -5.80 -8.90
C PRO A 226 -9.08 -5.10 -8.82
N VAL A 227 -9.03 -3.79 -8.55
CA VAL A 227 -7.76 -3.06 -8.41
C VAL A 227 -6.97 -3.60 -7.21
N TYR A 228 -5.67 -3.74 -7.42
CA TYR A 228 -4.70 -3.71 -6.33
C TYR A 228 -3.90 -2.41 -6.44
N ALA A 229 -4.15 -1.47 -5.53
CA ALA A 229 -3.35 -0.26 -5.41
C ALA A 229 -2.53 -0.31 -4.13
N THR A 230 -1.23 0.00 -4.23
CA THR A 230 -0.44 0.24 -3.02
C THR A 230 -0.94 1.51 -2.32
N PRO A 231 -0.70 1.68 -1.00
CA PRO A 231 -1.18 2.84 -0.26
C PRO A 231 -0.70 4.17 -0.88
N MET A 232 0.54 4.18 -1.39
CA MET A 232 1.12 5.34 -2.04
C MET A 232 0.46 5.65 -3.39
N LEU A 233 0.23 4.62 -4.21
CA LEU A 233 -0.47 4.76 -5.49
C LEU A 233 -1.90 5.28 -5.29
N ALA A 234 -2.66 4.69 -4.36
CA ALA A 234 -4.03 5.14 -4.07
C ALA A 234 -4.08 6.60 -3.58
N MET A 235 -3.13 7.01 -2.74
CA MET A 235 -3.02 8.42 -2.31
C MET A 235 -2.63 9.36 -3.44
N SER A 236 -1.72 8.94 -4.32
CA SER A 236 -1.36 9.71 -5.51
C SER A 236 -2.57 9.93 -6.40
N GLN A 237 -3.31 8.87 -6.72
CA GLN A 237 -4.47 8.97 -7.60
C GLN A 237 -5.59 9.78 -6.98
N MET A 238 -5.86 9.61 -5.68
CA MET A 238 -6.79 10.48 -4.96
C MET A 238 -6.39 11.96 -5.07
N GLY A 239 -5.09 12.25 -4.97
CA GLY A 239 -4.55 13.59 -5.14
C GLY A 239 -4.78 14.18 -6.52
N MET A 240 -4.42 13.43 -7.56
CA MET A 240 -4.65 13.82 -8.96
C MET A 240 -6.14 14.04 -9.23
N MET A 241 -7.01 13.17 -8.70
CA MET A 241 -8.46 13.33 -8.79
C MET A 241 -8.93 14.66 -8.18
N PHE A 242 -8.38 15.10 -7.05
CA PHE A 242 -8.74 16.40 -6.49
C PHE A 242 -8.18 17.59 -7.28
N GLN A 243 -7.02 17.43 -7.93
CA GLN A 243 -6.43 18.47 -8.76
C GLN A 243 -7.23 18.72 -10.05
N HIS A 244 -7.72 17.65 -10.69
CA HIS A 244 -8.59 17.74 -11.87
C HIS A 244 -10.07 17.97 -11.53
N ALA A 245 -10.39 18.17 -10.24
CA ALA A 245 -11.74 18.30 -9.73
C ALA A 245 -12.67 17.16 -10.18
N ASN A 246 -12.23 15.91 -9.99
CA ASN A 246 -13.04 14.70 -10.11
C ASN A 246 -13.90 14.46 -8.85
N SER A 247 -14.82 13.50 -8.93
CA SER A 247 -15.74 13.15 -7.84
C SER A 247 -15.00 12.75 -6.53
N PRO A 248 -15.19 13.48 -5.41
CA PRO A 248 -14.65 13.09 -4.11
C PRO A 248 -15.14 11.72 -3.61
N GLY A 249 -16.40 11.38 -3.93
CA GLY A 249 -16.98 10.08 -3.60
C GLY A 249 -16.29 8.93 -4.32
N ALA A 250 -15.93 9.12 -5.59
CA ALA A 250 -15.11 8.16 -6.33
C ALA A 250 -13.71 8.04 -5.73
N SER A 251 -13.04 9.14 -5.37
CA SER A 251 -11.73 9.09 -4.72
C SER A 251 -11.75 8.30 -3.41
N PHE A 252 -12.83 8.45 -2.62
CA PHE A 252 -13.03 7.67 -1.41
C PHE A 252 -13.29 6.19 -1.71
N THR A 253 -14.10 5.89 -2.72
CA THR A 253 -14.35 4.50 -3.18
C THR A 253 -13.04 3.83 -3.60
N LEU A 254 -12.22 4.52 -4.40
CA LEU A 254 -10.90 4.04 -4.81
C LEU A 254 -9.99 3.80 -3.61
N LEU A 255 -9.96 4.72 -2.65
CA LEU A 255 -9.14 4.55 -1.45
C LEU A 255 -9.58 3.31 -0.65
N ILE A 256 -10.87 3.22 -0.31
CA ILE A 256 -11.37 2.15 0.57
C ILE A 256 -11.33 0.79 -0.11
N LEU A 257 -11.68 0.70 -1.40
CA LEU A 257 -11.74 -0.59 -2.09
C LEU A 257 -10.42 -0.91 -2.79
N GLY A 258 -9.85 0.03 -3.55
CA GLY A 258 -8.64 -0.21 -4.35
C GLY A 258 -7.37 -0.38 -3.51
N ALA A 259 -7.22 0.36 -2.40
CA ALA A 259 -6.15 0.12 -1.44
C ALA A 259 -6.56 -0.85 -0.33
N GLY A 260 -7.78 -0.71 0.20
CA GLY A 260 -8.30 -1.50 1.33
C GLY A 260 -8.47 -2.98 1.07
N MET A 261 -8.82 -3.37 -0.16
CA MET A 261 -9.04 -4.77 -0.52
C MET A 261 -8.35 -5.15 -1.83
N ASN A 262 -8.45 -6.43 -2.14
CA ASN A 262 -8.05 -7.04 -3.39
C ASN A 262 -8.86 -8.36 -3.52
N PHE A 263 -8.72 -9.08 -4.62
CA PHE A 263 -9.40 -10.36 -4.81
C PHE A 263 -9.03 -11.45 -3.80
N ALA A 264 -7.85 -11.38 -3.21
CA ALA A 264 -7.44 -12.33 -2.20
C ALA A 264 -8.21 -12.20 -0.89
N THR A 265 -8.59 -10.99 -0.47
CA THR A 265 -9.26 -10.75 0.82
C THR A 265 -10.61 -11.49 0.91
N PRO A 266 -11.56 -11.34 -0.03
CA PRO A 266 -12.80 -12.13 -0.02
C PRO A 266 -12.56 -13.64 -0.16
N VAL A 267 -11.60 -14.06 -0.97
CA VAL A 267 -11.24 -15.49 -1.14
C VAL A 267 -10.74 -16.08 0.17
N TRP A 268 -9.92 -15.32 0.91
CA TRP A 268 -9.41 -15.72 2.22
C TRP A 268 -10.55 -15.85 3.23
N PHE A 269 -11.45 -14.85 3.32
CA PHE A 269 -12.62 -14.95 4.20
C PHE A 269 -13.55 -16.11 3.80
N GLY A 270 -13.76 -16.34 2.50
CA GLY A 270 -14.60 -17.43 1.98
C GLY A 270 -14.06 -18.81 2.34
N ARG A 271 -12.74 -19.01 2.26
CA ARG A 271 -12.09 -20.26 2.67
C ARG A 271 -12.11 -20.51 4.18
N ASN A 272 -12.05 -19.46 5.00
CA ASN A 272 -11.93 -19.58 6.46
C ASN A 272 -13.25 -19.50 7.23
N TYR A 273 -14.25 -18.79 6.70
CA TYR A 273 -15.55 -18.55 7.35
C TYR A 273 -16.74 -19.02 6.51
N GLY A 274 -16.49 -19.55 5.30
CA GLY A 274 -17.51 -20.00 4.36
C GLY A 274 -17.94 -18.92 3.37
N TRP A 275 -18.20 -19.35 2.14
CA TRP A 275 -18.52 -18.45 1.01
C TRP A 275 -19.79 -17.62 1.22
N LYS A 276 -20.81 -18.17 1.90
CA LYS A 276 -22.06 -17.44 2.19
C LYS A 276 -21.82 -16.24 3.11
N ALA A 277 -21.03 -16.43 4.17
CA ALA A 277 -20.67 -15.34 5.06
C ALA A 277 -19.83 -14.34 4.27
N ALA A 278 -18.74 -14.78 3.63
CA ALA A 278 -17.85 -13.88 2.88
C ALA A 278 -18.56 -13.06 1.80
N SER A 279 -19.56 -13.62 1.09
CA SER A 279 -20.37 -12.86 0.14
C SER A 279 -21.23 -11.80 0.79
N LEU A 280 -21.79 -12.10 1.97
CA LEU A 280 -22.60 -11.13 2.72
C LEU A 280 -21.74 -10.00 3.30
N TRP A 281 -20.52 -10.31 3.72
CA TRP A 281 -19.53 -9.30 4.11
C TRP A 281 -19.14 -8.41 2.95
N LEU A 282 -18.80 -9.00 1.81
CA LEU A 282 -18.43 -8.23 0.62
C LEU A 282 -19.60 -7.34 0.18
N ALA A 283 -20.82 -7.87 0.09
CA ALA A 283 -22.01 -7.09 -0.23
C ALA A 283 -22.22 -5.94 0.77
N SER A 284 -22.08 -6.20 2.07
CA SER A 284 -22.20 -5.17 3.12
C SER A 284 -21.14 -4.09 2.95
N LEU A 285 -19.88 -4.47 2.70
CA LEU A 285 -18.78 -3.54 2.44
C LEU A 285 -19.10 -2.63 1.25
N LEU A 286 -19.51 -3.23 0.12
CA LEU A 286 -19.83 -2.48 -1.10
C LEU A 286 -20.97 -1.49 -0.87
N VAL A 287 -22.04 -1.90 -0.19
CA VAL A 287 -23.18 -1.03 0.13
C VAL A 287 -22.78 0.11 1.06
N ILE A 288 -22.02 -0.16 2.12
CA ILE A 288 -21.56 0.85 3.08
C ILE A 288 -20.65 1.87 2.40
N VAL A 289 -19.66 1.39 1.63
CA VAL A 289 -18.71 2.26 0.92
C VAL A 289 -19.45 3.12 -0.09
N LEU A 290 -20.33 2.54 -0.90
CA LEU A 290 -21.08 3.29 -1.90
C LEU A 290 -22.00 4.32 -1.24
N GLY A 291 -22.74 3.93 -0.19
CA GLY A 291 -23.61 4.84 0.56
C GLY A 291 -22.85 6.02 1.17
N LEU A 292 -21.70 5.77 1.80
CA LEU A 292 -20.87 6.83 2.36
C LEU A 292 -20.23 7.69 1.25
N SER A 293 -19.81 7.09 0.15
CA SER A 293 -19.24 7.80 -1.00
C SER A 293 -20.22 8.79 -1.60
N TYR A 294 -21.49 8.39 -1.76
CA TYR A 294 -22.56 9.30 -2.18
C TYR A 294 -22.83 10.41 -1.17
N ALA A 295 -22.81 10.10 0.13
CA ALA A 295 -23.03 11.07 1.19
C ALA A 295 -21.95 12.16 1.22
N ILE A 296 -20.68 11.79 0.97
CA ILE A 296 -19.55 12.73 0.99
C ILE A 296 -19.27 13.39 -0.36
N ASN A 297 -19.86 12.88 -1.45
CA ASN A 297 -19.53 13.35 -2.81
C ASN A 297 -19.78 14.85 -2.97
N LYS A 298 -20.99 15.33 -2.66
CA LYS A 298 -21.36 16.75 -2.79
C LYS A 298 -20.69 17.67 -1.75
N PRO A 299 -20.64 17.33 -0.45
CA PRO A 299 -20.06 18.21 0.57
C PRO A 299 -18.56 18.48 0.41
N LEU A 300 -17.82 17.54 -0.20
CA LEU A 300 -16.36 17.65 -0.33
C LEU A 300 -15.88 18.19 -1.67
N VAL A 301 -16.81 18.60 -2.54
CA VAL A 301 -16.44 19.23 -3.80
C VAL A 301 -15.75 20.57 -3.52
N PRO A 302 -14.51 20.78 -4.00
CA PRO A 302 -13.80 22.03 -3.74
C PRO A 302 -14.52 23.22 -4.42
N PRO A 303 -14.83 24.29 -3.67
CA PRO A 303 -15.46 25.48 -4.25
C PRO A 303 -14.48 26.22 -5.17
N GLY A 304 -14.95 26.62 -6.36
CA GLY A 304 -14.21 27.48 -7.30
C GLY A 304 -13.19 26.79 -8.21
N VAL A 305 -13.17 25.45 -8.27
CA VAL A 305 -12.33 24.69 -9.22
C VAL A 305 -13.21 24.16 -10.35
N GLU A 306 -12.90 24.55 -11.58
CA GLU A 306 -13.55 24.03 -12.80
C GLU A 306 -12.99 22.63 -13.12
N PRO A 307 -13.85 21.67 -13.53
CA PRO A 307 -13.40 20.36 -13.97
C PRO A 307 -12.44 20.47 -15.16
N ALA A 308 -11.34 19.70 -15.14
CA ALA A 308 -10.41 19.64 -16.27
C ALA A 308 -11.01 18.95 -17.51
N GLY A 309 -12.14 18.23 -17.34
CA GLY A 309 -12.83 17.50 -18.40
C GLY A 309 -12.09 16.23 -18.86
N HIS A 310 -10.95 15.89 -18.27
CA HIS A 310 -10.21 14.64 -18.49
C HIS A 310 -9.28 14.34 -17.29
N THR A 311 -8.86 13.09 -17.13
CA THR A 311 -7.92 12.69 -16.09
C THR A 311 -7.06 11.48 -16.47
N HIS A 312 -5.75 11.60 -16.25
CA HIS A 312 -4.79 10.50 -16.45
C HIS A 312 -4.60 9.63 -15.19
N ALA A 313 -5.33 9.94 -14.10
CA ALA A 313 -5.18 9.25 -12.81
C ALA A 313 -5.47 7.74 -12.87
N PHE A 314 -6.20 7.29 -13.89
CA PHE A 314 -6.63 5.90 -14.01
C PHE A 314 -5.84 5.10 -15.05
N ASP A 315 -4.94 5.73 -15.80
CA ASP A 315 -4.16 5.07 -16.85
C ASP A 315 -3.25 3.98 -16.25
N ILE A 316 -2.87 4.12 -14.98
CA ILE A 316 -2.11 3.11 -14.23
C ILE A 316 -2.85 1.78 -14.03
N TYR A 317 -4.19 1.79 -14.10
CA TYR A 317 -5.02 0.58 -13.97
C TYR A 317 -5.42 0.00 -15.33
N ALA A 318 -5.25 0.77 -16.41
CA ALA A 318 -5.52 0.36 -17.78
C ALA A 318 -4.31 -0.39 -18.39
N ASN A 319 -4.54 -0.93 -19.59
CA ASN A 319 -3.49 -1.55 -20.39
C ASN A 319 -2.34 -0.55 -20.65
N PRO A 320 -1.10 -0.85 -20.25
CA PRO A 320 0.04 0.04 -20.47
C PRO A 320 0.49 0.10 -21.94
N LEU A 321 0.00 -0.81 -22.79
CA LEU A 321 0.37 -0.88 -24.21
C LEU A 321 -0.70 -0.19 -25.07
N SER A 322 -0.25 0.73 -25.92
CA SER A 322 -1.04 1.26 -27.04
C SER A 322 -0.89 0.36 -28.27
N ASP A 323 -1.77 0.53 -29.26
CA ASP A 323 -1.76 -0.26 -30.52
C ASP A 323 -0.46 -0.12 -31.33
N TYR A 324 0.39 0.86 -31.00
CA TYR A 324 1.67 1.14 -31.66
C TYR A 324 2.86 0.38 -31.05
N HIS A 325 2.70 -0.25 -29.89
CA HIS A 325 3.81 -0.96 -29.23
C HIS A 325 4.10 -2.32 -29.86
N SER A 326 5.37 -2.63 -30.08
CA SER A 326 5.79 -3.98 -30.49
C SER A 326 5.57 -4.99 -29.36
N LEU A 327 4.95 -6.14 -29.67
CA LEU A 327 4.71 -7.22 -28.70
C LEU A 327 5.97 -8.09 -28.47
N ASN A 328 7.01 -7.48 -27.90
CA ASN A 328 8.30 -8.13 -27.67
C ASN A 328 8.66 -8.23 -26.18
N LEU A 329 9.53 -9.19 -25.84
CA LEU A 329 10.05 -9.35 -24.46
C LEU A 329 10.84 -8.12 -23.98
N GLN A 330 11.48 -7.40 -24.90
CA GLN A 330 12.17 -6.14 -24.61
C GLN A 330 11.20 -5.09 -24.08
N THR A 331 10.05 -4.89 -24.73
CA THR A 331 9.00 -3.97 -24.28
C THR A 331 8.49 -4.32 -22.88
N VAL A 332 8.29 -5.61 -22.58
CA VAL A 332 7.92 -6.04 -21.22
C VAL A 332 9.01 -5.66 -20.21
N ARG A 333 10.28 -5.96 -20.53
CA ARG A 333 11.40 -5.65 -19.65
C ARG A 333 11.53 -4.15 -19.41
N ASP A 334 11.46 -3.35 -20.47
CA ASP A 334 11.64 -1.91 -20.40
C ASP A 334 10.52 -1.28 -19.56
N THR A 335 9.25 -1.62 -19.85
CA THR A 335 8.09 -1.08 -19.12
C THR A 335 8.04 -1.52 -17.65
N VAL A 336 8.44 -2.77 -17.34
CA VAL A 336 8.52 -3.22 -15.95
C VAL A 336 9.70 -2.55 -15.23
N SER A 337 10.85 -2.39 -15.90
CA SER A 337 12.05 -1.81 -15.29
C SER A 337 11.92 -0.33 -14.94
N LYS A 338 11.04 0.41 -15.62
CA LYS A 338 10.75 1.82 -15.34
C LYS A 338 10.22 2.07 -13.92
N GLU A 339 9.59 1.08 -13.29
CA GLU A 339 9.06 1.20 -11.92
C GLU A 339 9.90 0.48 -10.86
N LEU A 340 11.10 -0.01 -11.23
CA LEU A 340 12.00 -0.70 -10.31
C LEU A 340 13.01 0.28 -9.68
N ASP A 341 12.59 0.90 -8.58
CA ASP A 341 13.51 1.64 -7.72
C ASP A 341 14.50 0.72 -6.99
N VAL A 342 15.62 1.28 -6.53
CA VAL A 342 16.66 0.56 -5.78
C VAL A 342 16.10 -0.22 -4.59
N SER A 343 15.14 0.37 -3.88
CA SER A 343 14.46 -0.26 -2.72
C SER A 343 13.61 -1.47 -3.12
N VAL A 344 12.93 -1.39 -4.27
CA VAL A 344 12.10 -2.47 -4.84
C VAL A 344 13.00 -3.62 -5.29
N VAL A 345 14.09 -3.32 -6.00
CA VAL A 345 15.07 -4.33 -6.43
C VAL A 345 15.68 -5.05 -5.23
N ALA A 346 16.12 -4.30 -4.20
CA ALA A 346 16.65 -4.91 -2.97
C ALA A 346 15.61 -5.82 -2.30
N SER A 347 14.36 -5.39 -2.23
CA SER A 347 13.26 -6.18 -1.64
C SER A 347 12.96 -7.45 -2.45
N LEU A 348 13.01 -7.38 -3.79
CA LEU A 348 12.86 -8.55 -4.67
C LEU A 348 14.01 -9.55 -4.49
N VAL A 349 15.25 -9.08 -4.35
CA VAL A 349 16.40 -9.94 -4.07
C VAL A 349 16.23 -10.66 -2.74
N VAL A 350 15.88 -9.92 -1.67
CA VAL A 350 15.62 -10.50 -0.34
C VAL A 350 14.48 -11.52 -0.42
N LEU A 351 13.37 -11.18 -1.08
CA LEU A 351 12.25 -12.10 -1.27
C LEU A 351 12.67 -13.37 -2.02
N GLY A 352 13.50 -13.25 -3.06
CA GLY A 352 14.06 -14.39 -3.80
C GLY A 352 14.91 -15.31 -2.92
N ILE A 353 15.78 -14.74 -2.07
CA ILE A 353 16.58 -15.51 -1.10
C ILE A 353 15.68 -16.24 -0.11
N VAL A 354 14.66 -15.56 0.40
CA VAL A 354 13.72 -16.11 1.38
C VAL A 354 12.86 -17.23 0.78
N VAL A 355 12.41 -17.07 -0.46
CA VAL A 355 11.68 -18.10 -1.21
C VAL A 355 12.57 -19.32 -1.44
N ALA A 356 13.83 -19.13 -1.85
CA ALA A 356 14.79 -20.22 -2.00
C ALA A 356 15.01 -20.96 -0.68
N ALA A 357 15.21 -20.24 0.43
CA ALA A 357 15.30 -20.82 1.76
C ALA A 357 14.03 -21.59 2.15
N GLY A 358 12.85 -21.04 1.86
CA GLY A 358 11.55 -21.67 2.10
C GLY A 358 11.38 -22.99 1.35
N LEU A 359 11.78 -23.02 0.07
CA LEU A 359 11.78 -24.24 -0.74
C LEU A 359 12.74 -25.29 -0.16
N VAL A 360 13.96 -24.89 0.23
CA VAL A 360 14.93 -25.78 0.87
C VAL A 360 14.37 -26.34 2.18
N PHE A 361 13.79 -25.51 3.05
CA PHE A 361 13.20 -25.97 4.30
C PHE A 361 12.02 -26.92 4.07
N ARG A 362 11.23 -26.71 3.02
CA ARG A 362 10.13 -27.61 2.65
C ARG A 362 10.65 -28.95 2.10
N LEU A 363 11.68 -28.93 1.26
CA LEU A 363 12.36 -30.13 0.75
C LEU A 363 12.99 -30.96 1.89
N LEU A 364 13.63 -30.29 2.84
CA LEU A 364 14.23 -30.91 4.03
C LEU A 364 13.21 -31.26 5.12
N LYS A 365 11.91 -30.98 4.90
CA LYS A 365 10.81 -31.18 5.87
C LYS A 365 11.07 -30.52 7.25
N ILE A 366 11.84 -29.43 7.27
CA ILE A 366 12.12 -28.65 8.47
C ILE A 366 10.88 -27.81 8.77
N ASN A 367 9.99 -28.34 9.60
CA ASN A 367 8.77 -27.68 10.05
C ASN A 367 8.92 -27.22 11.51
N GLU A 368 8.02 -26.36 11.98
CA GLU A 368 7.92 -25.98 13.40
C GLU A 368 7.81 -27.21 14.33
N THR A 369 7.06 -28.24 13.92
CA THR A 369 6.95 -29.50 14.66
C THR A 369 8.27 -30.28 14.71
N SER A 370 9.07 -30.24 13.64
CA SER A 370 10.42 -30.82 13.63
C SER A 370 11.38 -30.06 14.54
N LEU A 371 11.25 -28.72 14.61
CA LEU A 371 12.05 -27.89 15.51
C LEU A 371 11.73 -28.15 16.99
N ILE A 372 10.45 -28.37 17.30
CA ILE A 372 9.98 -28.71 18.65
C ILE A 372 10.41 -30.15 19.02
N GLN A 373 10.26 -31.12 18.11
CA GLN A 373 10.68 -32.52 18.38
C GLN A 373 12.20 -32.68 18.52
N ASN A 374 12.98 -31.91 17.76
CA ASN A 374 14.45 -31.91 17.87
C ASN A 374 14.96 -31.09 19.05
N ALA A 375 14.08 -30.41 19.80
CA ALA A 375 14.41 -29.74 21.05
C ALA A 375 14.59 -30.75 22.19
N LYS A 376 15.52 -31.72 22.06
CA LYS A 376 15.90 -32.61 23.16
C LYS A 376 16.39 -31.80 24.38
N ALA A 377 16.02 -32.28 25.56
CA ALA A 377 16.29 -31.70 26.89
C ALA A 377 17.78 -31.55 27.29
N GLY A 378 18.74 -31.87 26.42
CA GLY A 378 20.18 -31.80 26.70
C GLY A 378 21.03 -31.00 25.68
N SER A 379 20.41 -30.27 24.76
CA SER A 379 21.14 -29.40 23.82
C SER A 379 21.65 -28.15 24.55
N PHE A 380 22.77 -27.54 24.13
CA PHE A 380 23.38 -26.32 24.72
C PHE A 380 22.42 -25.14 25.06
N ALA A 381 21.18 -25.15 24.57
CA ALA A 381 20.13 -24.18 24.87
C ALA A 381 19.12 -24.60 25.96
N SER A 382 19.02 -25.89 26.33
CA SER A 382 18.23 -26.34 27.49
C SER A 382 18.93 -26.06 28.83
N SER A 383 20.22 -25.72 28.81
CA SER A 383 20.94 -25.23 30.00
C SER A 383 20.47 -23.87 30.50
N LEU A 384 19.61 -23.16 29.75
CA LEU A 384 18.96 -21.92 30.19
C LEU A 384 17.67 -22.15 31.00
N GLN A 385 17.19 -23.39 31.08
CA GLN A 385 16.03 -23.84 31.85
C GLN A 385 16.40 -24.67 33.09
N ASN A 386 17.66 -24.67 33.53
CA ASN A 386 17.96 -25.22 34.84
C ASN A 386 17.39 -24.30 35.91
N GLU A 387 16.51 -24.85 36.76
CA GLU A 387 16.14 -24.27 38.07
C GLU A 387 17.38 -23.97 38.94
N ASP A 388 18.56 -24.48 38.57
CA ASP A 388 19.88 -24.21 39.17
C ASP A 388 20.66 -23.02 38.55
N ALA A 389 20.03 -22.17 37.73
CA ALA A 389 20.72 -20.98 37.21
C ALA A 389 20.99 -19.97 38.34
N LYS A 390 22.28 -19.63 38.57
CA LYS A 390 22.70 -18.58 39.52
C LYS A 390 21.79 -17.35 39.43
N PRO A 391 21.47 -16.67 40.55
CA PRO A 391 20.65 -15.46 40.53
C PRO A 391 21.26 -14.46 39.55
N ARG A 392 20.55 -14.23 38.44
CA ARG A 392 21.01 -13.37 37.35
C ARG A 392 20.97 -11.92 37.87
N SER A 393 22.11 -11.23 37.83
CA SER A 393 22.26 -9.87 38.37
C SER A 393 22.57 -8.87 37.26
N GLY A 394 22.03 -7.65 37.33
CA GLY A 394 22.30 -6.58 36.38
C GLY A 394 21.38 -6.63 35.17
N LEU A 395 21.95 -6.57 33.96
CA LEU A 395 21.20 -6.51 32.69
C LEU A 395 20.70 -7.88 32.19
N ASP A 396 21.01 -8.97 32.89
CA ASP A 396 20.59 -10.34 32.55
C ASP A 396 19.18 -10.64 33.13
N VAL A 397 18.16 -10.02 32.54
CA VAL A 397 16.75 -10.15 32.96
C VAL A 397 15.95 -10.91 31.92
N VAL A 398 15.11 -11.87 32.36
CA VAL A 398 14.17 -12.56 31.47
C VAL A 398 13.02 -11.60 31.12
N VAL A 399 13.07 -11.04 29.92
CA VAL A 399 12.02 -10.15 29.41
C VAL A 399 10.85 -11.01 28.91
N PRO A 400 9.60 -10.74 29.35
CA PRO A 400 8.43 -11.46 28.86
C PRO A 400 8.30 -11.40 27.33
N PRO A 401 7.92 -12.50 26.65
CA PRO A 401 7.72 -12.56 25.20
C PRO A 401 6.93 -11.38 24.62
N GLY A 402 5.82 -11.01 25.29
CA GLY A 402 4.95 -9.92 24.86
C GLY A 402 5.60 -8.54 24.94
N VAL A 403 6.53 -8.32 25.87
CA VAL A 403 7.31 -7.07 25.95
C VAL A 403 8.26 -7.00 24.77
N ILE A 404 8.98 -8.08 24.47
CA ILE A 404 9.87 -8.14 23.30
C ILE A 404 9.08 -7.89 22.00
N GLY A 405 7.95 -8.56 21.81
CA GLY A 405 7.14 -8.37 20.61
C GLY A 405 6.53 -6.97 20.51
N ALA A 406 6.10 -6.37 21.63
CA ALA A 406 5.65 -4.98 21.65
C ALA A 406 6.78 -4.00 21.31
N THR A 407 7.99 -4.23 21.84
CA THR A 407 9.18 -3.44 21.50
C THR A 407 9.56 -3.60 20.02
N MET A 408 9.46 -4.81 19.45
CA MET A 408 9.71 -5.04 18.02
C MET A 408 8.67 -4.32 17.14
N LEU A 409 7.39 -4.37 17.49
CA LEU A 409 6.34 -3.63 16.76
C LEU A 409 6.53 -2.12 16.88
N ALA A 410 6.84 -1.60 18.07
CA ALA A 410 7.16 -0.19 18.29
C ALA A 410 8.41 0.22 17.51
N GLY A 411 9.43 -0.63 17.47
CA GLY A 411 10.64 -0.44 16.66
C GLY A 411 10.34 -0.40 15.16
N LEU A 412 9.39 -1.21 14.68
CA LEU A 412 8.96 -1.22 13.28
C LEU A 412 8.23 0.09 12.92
N VAL A 413 7.38 0.60 13.82
CA VAL A 413 6.76 1.93 13.67
C VAL A 413 7.83 3.03 13.68
N ALA A 414 8.78 2.99 14.61
CA ALA A 414 9.88 3.95 14.66
C ALA A 414 10.74 3.92 13.39
N LEU A 415 11.05 2.73 12.88
CA LEU A 415 11.77 2.55 11.61
C LEU A 415 10.95 3.08 10.43
N SER A 416 9.63 2.90 10.43
CA SER A 416 8.75 3.52 9.44
C SER A 416 8.82 5.05 9.48
N VAL A 417 8.92 5.66 10.67
CA VAL A 417 9.12 7.12 10.81
C VAL A 417 10.48 7.54 10.27
N VAL A 418 11.55 6.81 10.58
CA VAL A 418 12.89 7.07 10.02
C VAL A 418 12.87 6.91 8.48
N ALA A 419 12.16 5.91 7.97
CA ALA A 419 11.96 5.71 6.54
C ALA A 419 11.23 6.89 5.88
N CYS A 420 10.33 7.59 6.59
CA CYS A 420 9.76 8.85 6.09
C CYS A 420 10.83 9.92 5.86
N TYR A 421 11.80 10.08 6.77
CA TYR A 421 12.89 11.04 6.58
C TYR A 421 13.87 10.66 5.46
N ALA A 422 14.04 9.35 5.22
CA ALA A 422 14.85 8.83 4.12
C ALA A 422 14.13 8.97 2.76
N TYR A 423 12.82 8.68 2.72
CA TYR A 423 12.00 8.79 1.50
C TYR A 423 11.74 10.24 1.08
N TYR A 424 11.60 11.14 2.06
CA TYR A 424 11.46 12.59 1.86
C TYR A 424 12.76 13.30 2.28
N PRO A 425 13.76 13.37 1.38
CA PRO A 425 15.07 13.93 1.70
C PRO A 425 14.99 15.43 1.99
N SER A 426 16.14 16.00 2.35
CA SER A 426 16.21 17.41 2.73
C SER A 426 15.85 18.34 1.54
N PRO A 427 15.38 19.57 1.80
CA PRO A 427 15.10 20.52 0.74
C PRO A 427 16.28 20.77 -0.21
N SER A 428 17.51 20.75 0.31
CA SER A 428 18.73 20.89 -0.51
C SER A 428 18.93 19.72 -1.47
N GLU A 429 18.81 18.49 -1.00
CA GLU A 429 18.94 17.28 -1.84
C GLU A 429 17.81 17.22 -2.88
N CYS A 430 16.57 17.52 -2.48
CA CYS A 430 15.46 17.60 -3.42
C CYS A 430 15.72 18.63 -4.53
N LEU A 431 16.24 19.81 -4.19
CA LEU A 431 16.54 20.86 -5.16
C LEU A 431 17.67 20.49 -6.13
N GLU A 432 18.60 19.62 -5.72
CA GLU A 432 19.66 19.07 -6.56
C GLU A 432 19.09 18.10 -7.60
N GLU A 433 18.29 17.14 -7.15
CA GLU A 433 17.61 16.16 -8.02
C GLU A 433 16.63 16.83 -8.98
N ILE A 434 15.87 17.83 -8.49
CA ILE A 434 15.04 18.71 -9.34
C ILE A 434 15.89 19.41 -10.39
N GLY A 435 17.11 19.83 -10.04
CA GLY A 435 18.04 20.47 -10.96
C GLY A 435 18.42 19.56 -12.12
N ALA A 436 18.72 18.29 -11.84
CA ALA A 436 19.03 17.28 -12.84
C ALA A 436 17.82 16.93 -13.71
N ALA A 437 16.68 16.59 -13.10
CA ALA A 437 15.46 16.23 -13.82
C ALA A 437 14.96 17.37 -14.73
N ARG A 438 15.03 18.62 -14.25
CA ARG A 438 14.70 19.81 -15.05
C ARG A 438 15.61 19.96 -16.26
N ALA A 439 16.92 19.74 -16.11
CA ALA A 439 17.87 19.91 -17.19
C ALA A 439 17.58 18.91 -18.33
N GLU A 440 17.35 17.64 -17.98
CA GLU A 440 16.99 16.59 -18.93
C GLU A 440 15.64 16.87 -19.62
N CYS A 441 14.59 17.16 -18.84
CA CYS A 441 13.25 17.42 -19.35
C CYS A 441 13.19 18.61 -20.31
N LEU A 442 13.71 19.78 -19.89
CA LEU A 442 13.61 21.00 -20.70
C LEU A 442 14.55 20.98 -21.91
N SER A 443 15.71 20.32 -21.82
CA SER A 443 16.61 20.14 -22.96
C SER A 443 15.99 19.26 -24.03
N ALA A 444 15.38 18.14 -23.63
CA ALA A 444 14.69 17.24 -24.54
C ALA A 444 13.45 17.88 -25.18
N ALA A 445 12.63 18.60 -24.40
CA ALA A 445 11.47 19.32 -24.92
C ALA A 445 11.88 20.36 -25.98
N ASN A 446 12.94 21.14 -25.73
CA ASN A 446 13.46 22.12 -26.70
C ASN A 446 14.05 21.47 -27.96
N SER A 447 14.56 20.25 -27.85
CA SER A 447 15.20 19.50 -28.94
C SER A 447 14.21 18.65 -29.75
N GLY A 448 12.92 18.64 -29.38
CA GLY A 448 11.90 17.80 -30.01
C GLY A 448 11.97 16.31 -29.66
N GLN A 449 12.73 15.94 -28.62
CA GLN A 449 12.80 14.56 -28.13
C GLN A 449 11.64 14.29 -27.16
N VAL A 450 10.43 14.16 -27.71
CA VAL A 450 9.17 14.07 -26.96
C VAL A 450 9.20 12.95 -25.92
N GLU A 451 9.57 11.73 -26.31
CA GLU A 451 9.58 10.58 -25.39
C GLU A 451 10.52 10.77 -24.19
N HIS A 452 11.69 11.40 -24.39
CA HIS A 452 12.64 11.66 -23.30
C HIS A 452 12.13 12.77 -22.37
N ALA A 453 11.46 13.79 -22.92
CA ALA A 453 10.83 14.83 -22.13
C ALA A 453 9.69 14.29 -21.28
N LEU A 454 8.81 13.46 -21.88
CA LEU A 454 7.71 12.78 -21.18
C LEU A 454 8.19 11.78 -20.13
N PHE A 455 9.41 11.23 -20.26
CA PHE A 455 10.00 10.40 -19.22
C PHE A 455 10.44 11.21 -17.98
N TRP A 456 11.09 12.36 -18.17
CA TRP A 456 11.65 13.16 -17.07
C TRP A 456 10.64 14.12 -16.42
N LEU A 457 9.59 14.50 -17.13
CA LEU A 457 8.52 15.38 -16.63
C LEU A 457 7.86 14.83 -15.35
N PRO A 458 7.36 13.58 -15.29
CA PRO A 458 6.76 13.04 -14.08
C PRO A 458 7.77 12.88 -12.93
N ILE A 459 9.05 12.62 -13.24
CA ILE A 459 10.13 12.56 -12.24
C ILE A 459 10.32 13.93 -11.57
N TRP A 460 10.35 15.00 -12.37
CA TRP A 460 10.44 16.36 -11.84
C TRP A 460 9.20 16.70 -11.00
N GLU A 461 8.02 16.31 -11.46
CA GLU A 461 6.78 16.54 -10.72
C GLU A 461 6.78 15.84 -9.35
N ASP A 462 7.19 14.58 -9.27
CA ASP A 462 7.29 13.81 -8.02
C ASP A 462 8.28 14.46 -7.04
N TRP A 463 9.48 14.81 -7.51
CA TRP A 463 10.47 15.50 -6.68
C TRP A 463 9.96 16.85 -6.16
N SER A 464 9.14 17.57 -6.93
CA SER A 464 8.52 18.83 -6.49
C SER A 464 7.60 18.62 -5.29
N ARG A 465 6.90 17.47 -5.22
CA ARG A 465 6.01 17.09 -4.11
C ARG A 465 6.84 16.65 -2.90
N ARG A 466 7.87 15.83 -3.13
CA ARG A 466 8.81 15.40 -2.07
C ARG A 466 9.50 16.59 -1.41
N LEU A 467 9.83 17.65 -2.16
CA LEU A 467 10.38 18.88 -1.61
C LEU A 467 9.46 19.53 -0.57
N GLU A 468 8.14 19.59 -0.83
CA GLU A 468 7.17 20.14 0.11
C GLU A 468 7.05 19.28 1.37
N VAL A 469 6.93 17.96 1.23
CA VAL A 469 6.87 17.03 2.37
C VAL A 469 8.17 17.08 3.18
N GLY A 470 9.32 17.01 2.51
CA GLY A 470 10.65 17.01 3.10
C GLY A 470 10.96 18.31 3.85
N THR A 471 10.41 19.44 3.36
CA THR A 471 10.42 20.72 4.07
C THR A 471 9.56 20.63 5.33
N PHE A 472 8.28 20.22 5.20
CA PHE A 472 7.35 20.11 6.32
C PHE A 472 7.88 19.23 7.46
N LEU A 473 8.48 18.09 7.15
CA LEU A 473 9.03 17.16 8.14
C LEU A 473 10.19 17.75 8.96
N ARG A 474 10.92 18.73 8.43
CA ARG A 474 12.09 19.32 9.07
C ARG A 474 11.79 20.68 9.71
N THR A 475 10.88 21.45 9.14
CA THR A 475 10.54 22.81 9.61
C THR A 475 9.20 22.90 10.35
N GLY A 476 8.36 21.86 10.26
CA GLY A 476 6.98 21.85 10.77
C GLY A 476 5.99 22.68 9.96
N GLN A 477 6.41 23.36 8.89
CA GLN A 477 5.54 24.21 8.07
C GLN A 477 6.07 24.42 6.64
N VAL A 478 5.15 24.49 5.68
CA VAL A 478 5.42 24.96 4.31
C VAL A 478 4.72 26.30 4.14
N ARG A 479 5.46 27.35 3.78
CA ARG A 479 4.91 28.70 3.64
C ARG A 479 3.84 28.73 2.54
N PRO A 480 2.75 29.50 2.67
CA PRO A 480 1.73 29.60 1.62
C PRO A 480 2.31 29.97 0.25
N TYR A 481 3.32 30.84 0.21
CA TYR A 481 4.04 31.20 -1.01
C TYR A 481 4.78 30.01 -1.63
N GLN A 482 5.47 29.19 -0.83
CA GLN A 482 6.17 27.98 -1.29
C GLN A 482 5.19 26.97 -1.90
N ARG A 483 4.07 26.72 -1.22
CA ARG A 483 3.00 25.83 -1.71
C ARG A 483 2.38 26.35 -3.00
N MET A 484 2.13 27.65 -3.09
CA MET A 484 1.59 28.28 -4.30
C MET A 484 2.57 28.19 -5.47
N GLN A 485 3.85 28.48 -5.26
CA GLN A 485 4.88 28.33 -6.31
C GLN A 485 5.02 26.87 -6.73
N GLY A 486 4.95 25.92 -5.79
CA GLY A 486 4.90 24.48 -6.06
C GLY A 486 3.70 24.08 -6.93
N TYR A 487 2.51 24.59 -6.61
CA TYR A 487 1.31 24.37 -7.44
C TYR A 487 1.47 24.94 -8.84
N LEU A 488 1.97 26.17 -8.96
CA LEU A 488 2.16 26.83 -10.27
C LEU A 488 3.20 26.14 -11.15
N ILE A 489 4.29 25.61 -10.56
CA ILE A 489 5.27 24.87 -11.36
C ILE A 489 4.66 23.58 -11.89
N ARG A 490 3.96 22.80 -11.05
CA ARG A 490 3.31 21.54 -11.46
C ARG A 490 2.27 21.76 -12.55
N LYS A 491 1.42 22.78 -12.42
CA LYS A 491 0.44 23.14 -13.46
C LYS A 491 1.10 23.52 -14.79
N LYS A 492 2.28 24.14 -14.75
CA LYS A 492 3.03 24.45 -15.98
C LYS A 492 3.71 23.22 -16.57
N LEU A 493 4.10 22.23 -15.76
CA LEU A 493 4.58 20.93 -16.23
C LEU A 493 3.45 20.14 -16.90
N GLU A 494 2.26 20.12 -16.31
CA GLU A 494 1.06 19.52 -16.92
C GLU A 494 0.76 20.15 -18.30
N ASN A 495 0.82 21.47 -18.41
CA ASN A 495 0.68 22.12 -19.73
C ASN A 495 1.79 21.69 -20.70
N LEU A 496 3.04 21.51 -20.22
CA LEU A 496 4.12 21.03 -21.08
C LEU A 496 3.87 19.60 -21.55
N GLU A 497 3.32 18.74 -20.70
CA GLU A 497 2.90 17.39 -21.04
C GLU A 497 1.86 17.42 -22.16
N HIS A 498 0.82 18.26 -22.03
CA HIS A 498 -0.20 18.41 -23.08
C HIS A 498 0.38 18.88 -24.43
N GLU A 499 1.31 19.85 -24.43
CA GLU A 499 1.96 20.31 -25.67
C GLU A 499 2.88 19.23 -26.28
N LEU A 500 3.53 18.42 -25.45
CA LEU A 500 4.38 17.31 -25.89
C LEU A 500 3.55 16.17 -26.51
N GLU A 501 2.36 15.93 -25.99
CA GLU A 501 1.42 14.90 -26.49
C GLU A 501 0.52 15.40 -27.63
N HIS A 502 0.53 16.69 -27.93
CA HIS A 502 -0.27 17.27 -29.00
C HIS A 502 0.11 16.70 -30.37
N ASP A 503 -0.90 16.32 -31.17
CA ASP A 503 -0.74 15.81 -32.54
C ASP A 503 -1.54 16.69 -33.52
N PRO A 504 -0.88 17.42 -34.45
CA PRO A 504 0.55 17.41 -34.73
C PRO A 504 1.39 18.12 -33.65
N PHE A 505 2.61 17.63 -33.43
CA PHE A 505 3.55 18.25 -32.50
C PHE A 505 3.93 19.67 -32.95
N GLU A 506 3.76 20.65 -32.05
CA GLU A 506 4.04 22.07 -32.31
C GLU A 506 5.29 22.55 -31.54
N PRO A 507 6.46 22.65 -32.20
CA PRO A 507 7.72 22.98 -31.51
C PRO A 507 7.76 24.39 -30.91
N ASP A 508 7.04 25.34 -31.52
CA ASP A 508 7.09 26.74 -31.12
C ASP A 508 6.24 27.02 -29.87
N GLU A 509 5.08 26.38 -29.73
CA GLU A 509 4.28 26.43 -28.50
C GLU A 509 4.99 25.69 -27.36
N THR A 510 5.60 24.52 -27.63
CA THR A 510 6.44 23.83 -26.64
C THR A 510 7.55 24.74 -26.09
N LYS A 511 8.31 25.41 -26.96
CA LYS A 511 9.36 26.37 -26.55
C LYS A 511 8.81 27.56 -25.76
N ARG A 512 7.59 27.99 -26.05
CA ARG A 512 6.91 29.05 -25.28
C ARG A 512 6.60 28.58 -23.87
N VAL A 513 6.02 27.39 -23.70
CA VAL A 513 5.75 26.79 -22.38
C VAL A 513 7.04 26.58 -21.58
N VAL A 514 8.12 26.11 -22.22
CA VAL A 514 9.44 25.95 -21.58
C VAL A 514 9.99 27.27 -21.01
N ARG A 515 9.91 28.38 -21.77
CA ARG A 515 10.34 29.70 -21.27
C ARG A 515 9.54 30.15 -20.04
N ASP A 516 8.25 29.89 -20.09
CA ASP A 516 7.30 30.21 -19.02
C ASP A 516 7.58 29.41 -17.73
N ILE A 517 7.99 28.15 -17.87
CA ILE A 517 8.40 27.27 -16.77
C ILE A 517 9.66 27.81 -16.08
N LEU A 518 10.68 28.22 -16.85
CA LEU A 518 11.97 28.69 -16.29
C LEU A 518 11.80 29.87 -15.32
N ALA A 519 10.94 30.84 -15.68
CA ALA A 519 10.66 32.01 -14.84
C ALA A 519 9.99 31.63 -13.50
N THR A 520 9.01 30.72 -13.52
CA THR A 520 8.35 30.23 -12.31
C THR A 520 9.29 29.36 -11.48
N ASN A 521 10.05 28.48 -12.12
CA ASN A 521 11.02 27.62 -11.47
C ASN A 521 12.09 28.42 -10.70
N SER A 522 12.59 29.53 -11.26
CA SER A 522 13.56 30.39 -10.55
C SER A 522 12.99 30.91 -9.23
N ARG A 523 11.75 31.42 -9.24
CA ARG A 523 11.07 31.91 -8.03
C ARG A 523 10.80 30.79 -7.05
N TRP A 524 10.29 29.66 -7.54
CA TRP A 524 10.02 28.48 -6.73
C TRP A 524 11.28 27.97 -6.02
N VAL A 525 12.37 27.70 -6.74
CA VAL A 525 13.64 27.23 -6.17
C VAL A 525 14.18 28.23 -5.14
N SER A 526 14.11 29.54 -5.44
CA SER A 526 14.56 30.57 -4.50
C SER A 526 13.77 30.57 -3.18
N SER A 527 12.49 30.20 -3.22
CA SER A 527 11.63 30.16 -2.04
C SER A 527 11.95 29.02 -1.06
N PHE A 528 12.63 27.95 -1.52
CA PHE A 528 13.02 26.79 -0.71
C PHE A 528 14.49 26.83 -0.28
N ARG A 529 15.32 27.66 -0.91
CA ARG A 529 16.66 27.93 -0.42
C ARG A 529 16.55 28.71 0.89
N ALA A 530 17.31 28.30 1.90
CA ALA A 530 17.41 29.06 3.13
C ALA A 530 17.80 30.51 2.77
N SER A 531 17.05 31.49 3.30
CA SER A 531 17.57 32.86 3.35
C SER A 531 18.94 32.76 3.99
N LYS A 532 19.98 33.16 3.27
CA LYS A 532 21.23 33.52 3.94
C LYS A 532 20.95 34.67 4.92
#